data_AF-Q0EWA5-F1
#
_entry.id   AF-Q0EWA5-F1
#
_cell.length_a   1.000
_cell.length_b   1.000
_cell.length_c   1.000
_cell.angle_alpha   90.00
_cell.angle_beta   90.00
_cell.angle_gamma   90.00
#
_symmetry.space_group_name_H-M   'P 1'
#
loop_
_entity.id
_entity.type
_entity.pdbx_description
1 polymer ?
#
loop_
_entity_poly.entity_id
_entity_poly.type
_entity_poly.pdbx_seq_one_letter_code
_entity_poly.pdbx_strand_id
1 'polypeptide(L)'
;MTDVSESQLHRIIAGDSKAKIDTIVAIAKATDVNIEWLATGEGPMLPGDELAAPAGFDIDLMGQIMAIFMDAAYTQKTAIPAKDIGEMAARAYVDILADFPDPENRQKALRQLATIANNITRLYG
;
A
#
# COMPACT_ATOMS: atom_id res chain seq x y z
N MET A 1 -25.44 4.11 23.45
CA MET A 1 -26.20 3.09 24.20
C MET A 1 -26.67 2.06 23.20
N THR A 2 -26.16 0.84 23.26
CA THR A 2 -26.70 -0.29 22.49
C THR A 2 -28.01 -0.74 23.14
N ASP A 3 -29.04 -1.01 22.34
CA ASP A 3 -30.33 -1.55 22.82
C ASP A 3 -30.23 -3.07 23.11
N VAL A 4 -29.07 -3.51 23.60
CA VAL A 4 -28.72 -4.93 23.79
C VAL A 4 -28.41 -5.14 25.26
N SER A 5 -29.21 -5.97 25.91
CA SER A 5 -28.96 -6.33 27.32
C SER A 5 -27.68 -7.16 27.46
N GLU A 6 -26.99 -7.02 28.59
CA GLU A 6 -25.77 -7.76 28.91
C GLU A 6 -25.99 -9.28 28.87
N SER A 7 -27.13 -9.76 29.41
CA SER A 7 -27.51 -11.18 29.37
C SER A 7 -27.72 -11.68 27.93
N GLN A 8 -28.23 -10.84 27.03
CA GLN A 8 -28.38 -11.19 25.62
C GLN A 8 -27.03 -11.25 24.90
N LEU A 9 -26.13 -10.31 25.22
CA LEU A 9 -24.76 -10.31 24.69
C LEU A 9 -24.01 -11.60 25.08
N HIS A 10 -24.07 -12.00 26.35
CA HIS A 10 -23.45 -13.24 26.82
C HIS A 10 -23.96 -14.49 26.09
N ARG A 11 -25.26 -14.57 25.82
CA ARG A 11 -25.85 -15.68 25.06
C ARG A 11 -25.42 -15.71 23.61
N ILE A 12 -25.24 -14.54 22.99
CA ILE A 12 -24.72 -14.44 21.62
C ILE A 12 -23.26 -14.92 21.58
N ILE A 13 -22.43 -14.49 22.54
CA ILE A 13 -21.02 -14.91 22.64
C ILE A 13 -20.90 -16.42 22.88
N ALA A 14 -21.76 -17.01 23.71
CA ALA A 14 -21.79 -18.44 23.98
C ALA A 14 -22.26 -19.30 22.78
N GLY A 15 -22.78 -18.68 21.71
CA GLY A 15 -23.35 -19.39 20.56
C GLY A 15 -24.77 -19.93 20.79
N ASP A 16 -25.36 -19.67 21.95
CA ASP A 16 -26.71 -20.13 22.35
C ASP A 16 -27.84 -19.35 21.67
N SER A 17 -27.51 -18.30 20.92
CA SER A 17 -28.48 -17.46 20.22
C SER A 17 -27.87 -16.82 18.97
N LYS A 18 -28.62 -16.83 17.86
CA LYS A 18 -28.26 -16.07 16.65
C LYS A 18 -28.69 -14.61 16.83
N ALA A 19 -27.74 -13.69 16.71
CA ALA A 19 -28.02 -12.26 16.71
C ALA A 19 -28.83 -11.86 15.47
N LYS A 20 -29.80 -10.96 15.64
CA LYS A 20 -30.50 -10.33 14.51
C LYS A 20 -29.60 -9.29 13.87
N ILE A 21 -29.83 -8.99 12.59
CA ILE A 21 -29.04 -7.98 11.85
C ILE A 21 -29.03 -6.62 12.56
N ASP A 22 -30.16 -6.17 13.10
CA ASP A 22 -30.27 -4.90 13.83
C ASP A 22 -29.38 -4.87 15.09
N THR A 23 -29.27 -6.01 15.78
CA THR A 23 -28.38 -6.18 16.94
C THR A 23 -26.91 -6.09 16.52
N ILE A 24 -26.54 -6.74 15.41
CA ILE A 24 -25.18 -6.71 14.87
C ILE A 24 -24.82 -5.27 14.44
N VAL A 25 -25.73 -4.56 13.75
CA VAL A 25 -25.55 -3.15 13.36
C VAL A 25 -25.36 -2.26 14.60
N ALA A 26 -26.16 -2.46 15.66
CA ALA A 26 -26.08 -1.65 16.88
C ALA A 26 -24.75 -1.86 17.61
N ILE A 27 -24.28 -3.10 17.71
CA ILE A 27 -22.97 -3.43 18.29
C ILE A 27 -21.87 -2.79 17.44
N ALA A 28 -21.90 -3.01 16.11
CA ALA A 28 -20.90 -2.47 15.18
C ALA A 28 -20.72 -0.95 15.32
N LYS A 29 -21.83 -0.21 15.37
CA LYS A 29 -21.82 1.26 15.56
C LYS A 29 -21.32 1.70 16.93
N ALA A 30 -21.61 0.94 17.98
CA ALA A 30 -21.22 1.31 19.33
C ALA A 30 -19.76 0.99 19.64
N THR A 31 -19.19 -0.01 18.98
CA THR A 31 -17.79 -0.40 19.13
C THR A 31 -16.90 0.09 18.00
N ASP A 32 -17.46 0.83 17.04
CA ASP A 32 -16.77 1.37 15.86
C ASP A 32 -16.00 0.28 15.08
N VAL A 33 -16.66 -0.86 14.84
CA VAL A 33 -16.10 -1.99 14.08
C VAL A 33 -16.87 -2.20 12.78
N ASN A 34 -16.21 -2.81 11.79
CA ASN A 34 -16.84 -3.19 10.54
C ASN A 34 -17.91 -4.27 10.78
N ILE A 35 -19.09 -4.08 10.18
CA ILE A 35 -20.22 -5.00 10.31
C ILE A 35 -19.97 -6.36 9.65
N GLU A 36 -19.23 -6.39 8.55
CA GLU A 36 -18.87 -7.60 7.83
C GLU A 36 -17.96 -8.46 8.71
N TRP A 37 -16.90 -7.88 9.26
CA TRP A 37 -16.03 -8.55 10.23
C TRP A 37 -16.79 -9.05 11.45
N LEU A 38 -17.70 -8.24 12.00
CA LEU A 38 -18.49 -8.65 13.16
C LEU A 38 -19.44 -9.82 12.83
N ALA A 39 -19.95 -9.90 11.61
CA ALA A 39 -20.92 -10.92 11.20
C ALA A 39 -20.28 -12.24 10.75
N THR A 40 -19.11 -12.19 10.12
CA THR A 40 -18.48 -13.36 9.48
C THR A 40 -17.12 -13.72 10.08
N GLY A 41 -16.48 -12.77 10.77
CA GLY A 41 -15.08 -12.87 11.18
C GLY A 41 -14.08 -12.62 10.04
N GLU A 42 -14.55 -12.24 8.86
CA GLU A 42 -13.73 -11.99 7.68
C GLU A 42 -13.58 -10.48 7.40
N GLY A 43 -12.45 -10.08 6.81
CA GLY A 43 -12.19 -8.68 6.49
C GLY A 43 -11.59 -7.86 7.64
N PRO A 44 -11.53 -6.53 7.51
CA PRO A 44 -10.91 -5.66 8.51
C PRO A 44 -11.81 -5.44 9.73
N MET A 45 -11.22 -5.47 10.93
CA MET A 45 -11.97 -5.26 12.17
C MET A 45 -12.48 -3.83 12.31
N LEU A 46 -11.64 -2.82 12.04
CA LEU A 46 -12.03 -1.42 12.13
C LEU A 46 -12.46 -0.89 10.75
N PRO A 47 -13.40 0.07 10.68
CA PRO A 47 -13.64 0.82 9.45
C PRO A 47 -12.36 1.54 9.02
N GLY A 48 -11.88 1.27 7.80
CA GLY A 48 -10.61 1.81 7.30
C GLY A 48 -9.36 0.98 7.64
N ASP A 49 -9.50 -0.11 8.40
CA ASP A 49 -8.46 -1.14 8.60
C ASP A 49 -8.41 -2.16 7.47
N GLU A 50 -9.17 -1.93 6.37
CA GLU A 50 -8.87 -2.57 5.10
C GLU A 50 -7.36 -2.43 4.97
N LEU A 51 -6.63 -3.56 5.04
CA LEU A 51 -5.26 -3.59 4.57
C LEU A 51 -5.41 -3.12 3.14
N ALA A 52 -5.19 -1.83 2.93
CA ALA A 52 -5.04 -1.28 1.61
C ALA A 52 -3.98 -2.21 1.03
N ALA A 53 -4.36 -3.07 0.07
CA ALA A 53 -3.37 -3.65 -0.83
C ALA A 53 -2.52 -2.44 -1.19
N PRO A 54 -1.22 -2.39 -0.80
CA PRO A 54 -0.53 -1.15 -0.46
C PRO A 54 -0.96 -0.10 -1.47
N ALA A 55 -1.80 0.83 -1.03
CA ALA A 55 -2.31 1.88 -1.90
C ALA A 55 -1.08 2.70 -2.26
N GLY A 56 -0.34 2.29 -3.29
CA GLY A 56 1.04 2.72 -3.35
C GLY A 56 2.00 1.96 -4.23
N PHE A 57 1.74 0.73 -4.70
CA PHE A 57 2.60 0.18 -5.77
C PHE A 57 2.15 0.65 -7.16
N ASP A 58 2.55 1.87 -7.48
CA ASP A 58 2.50 2.45 -8.82
C ASP A 58 3.46 1.71 -9.78
N ILE A 59 2.93 0.70 -10.47
CA ILE A 59 3.68 -0.15 -11.43
C ILE A 59 4.24 0.70 -12.57
N ASP A 60 3.49 1.68 -13.04
CA ASP A 60 3.87 2.53 -14.17
C ASP A 60 5.07 3.42 -13.81
N LEU A 61 5.07 3.97 -12.59
CA LEU A 61 6.21 4.71 -12.07
C LEU A 61 7.45 3.83 -11.94
N MET A 62 7.31 2.62 -11.38
CA MET A 62 8.43 1.69 -11.27
C MET A 62 8.98 1.29 -12.64
N GLY A 63 8.11 1.03 -13.62
CA GLY A 63 8.49 0.75 -14.99
C GLY A 63 9.28 1.88 -15.64
N GLN A 64 8.86 3.13 -15.43
CA GLN A 64 9.58 4.33 -15.90
C GLN A 64 10.96 4.46 -15.26
N ILE A 65 11.07 4.26 -13.95
CA ILE A 65 12.34 4.30 -13.21
C ILE A 65 13.30 3.22 -13.71
N MET A 66 12.82 1.99 -13.89
CA MET A 66 13.62 0.88 -14.44
C MET A 66 14.14 1.21 -15.83
N ALA A 67 13.29 1.76 -16.71
CA ALA A 67 13.68 2.17 -18.06
C ALA A 67 14.79 3.23 -18.04
N ILE A 68 14.71 4.21 -17.13
CA ILE A 68 15.75 5.24 -16.97
C ILE A 68 17.12 4.63 -16.63
N PHE A 69 17.19 3.73 -15.64
CA PHE A 69 18.47 3.12 -15.27
C PHE A 69 19.02 2.17 -16.35
N MET A 70 18.15 1.41 -17.02
CA MET A 70 18.57 0.55 -18.13
C MET A 70 19.10 1.37 -19.32
N ASP A 71 18.42 2.46 -19.69
CA ASP A 71 18.85 3.35 -20.77
C ASP A 71 20.20 4.01 -20.44
N ALA A 72 20.38 4.46 -19.20
CA ALA A 72 21.64 5.03 -18.73
C ALA A 72 22.78 3.99 -18.76
N ALA A 73 22.53 2.76 -18.33
CA ALA A 73 23.54 1.68 -18.34
C ALA A 73 23.92 1.29 -19.77
N TYR A 74 22.94 1.20 -20.67
CA TYR A 74 23.16 0.91 -22.09
C TYR A 74 23.94 2.02 -22.78
N THR A 75 23.54 3.28 -22.59
CA THR A 75 24.16 4.47 -23.18
C THR A 75 25.64 4.61 -22.77
N GLN A 76 25.95 4.37 -21.50
CA GLN A 76 27.34 4.42 -21.01
C GLN A 76 28.13 3.13 -21.34
N LYS A 77 27.51 2.13 -21.97
CA LYS A 77 28.10 0.81 -22.25
C LYS A 77 28.67 0.12 -21.00
N THR A 78 28.04 0.34 -19.85
CA THR A 78 28.48 -0.21 -18.57
C THR A 78 27.83 -1.55 -18.29
N ALA A 79 28.62 -2.51 -17.83
CA ALA A 79 28.14 -3.83 -17.45
C ALA A 79 27.66 -3.86 -15.99
N ILE A 80 26.58 -3.14 -15.69
CA ILE A 80 25.96 -3.17 -14.36
C ILE A 80 25.08 -4.44 -14.27
N PRO A 81 25.25 -5.28 -13.23
CA PRO A 81 24.39 -6.44 -13.02
C PRO A 81 22.90 -6.04 -12.95
N ALA A 82 22.02 -6.84 -13.56
CA ALA A 82 20.59 -6.56 -13.57
C ALA A 82 19.98 -6.44 -12.16
N LYS A 83 20.53 -7.20 -11.20
CA LYS A 83 20.14 -7.12 -9.78
C LYS A 83 20.40 -5.72 -9.23
N ASP A 84 21.58 -5.15 -9.50
CA ASP A 84 21.97 -3.85 -8.97
C ASP A 84 21.13 -2.73 -9.59
N ILE A 85 20.79 -2.84 -10.89
CA ILE A 85 19.82 -1.94 -11.55
C ILE A 85 18.47 -1.99 -10.84
N GLY A 86 17.97 -3.20 -10.55
CA GLY A 86 16.72 -3.40 -9.82
C GLY A 86 16.75 -2.77 -8.43
N GLU A 87 17.85 -2.92 -7.70
CA GLU A 87 18.03 -2.32 -6.37
C GLU A 87 18.08 -0.77 -6.44
N MET A 88 18.79 -0.20 -7.42
CA MET A 88 18.82 1.25 -7.63
C MET A 88 17.44 1.82 -7.97
N ALA A 89 16.70 1.14 -8.85
CA ALA A 89 15.35 1.53 -9.22
C ALA A 89 14.38 1.46 -8.03
N ALA A 90 14.44 0.39 -7.23
CA ALA A 90 13.59 0.24 -6.06
C ALA A 90 13.83 1.33 -5.01
N ARG A 91 15.09 1.74 -4.80
CA ARG A 91 15.43 2.86 -3.91
C ARG A 91 14.88 4.18 -4.44
N ALA A 92 15.16 4.49 -5.70
CA ALA A 92 14.66 5.71 -6.34
C ALA A 92 13.12 5.78 -6.31
N TYR A 93 12.45 4.65 -6.43
CA TYR A 93 11.00 4.55 -6.31
C TYR A 93 10.49 4.97 -4.93
N VAL A 94 11.10 4.44 -3.86
CA VAL A 94 10.75 4.80 -2.48
C VAL A 94 10.99 6.29 -2.23
N ASP A 95 12.14 6.81 -2.67
CA ASP A 95 12.49 8.22 -2.48
C ASP A 95 11.51 9.14 -3.22
N ILE A 96 11.15 8.81 -4.47
CA ILE A 96 10.18 9.60 -5.25
C ILE A 96 8.81 9.59 -4.59
N LEU A 97 8.34 8.45 -4.08
CA LEU A 97 7.05 8.39 -3.39
C LEU A 97 7.03 9.21 -2.10
N ALA A 98 8.14 9.22 -1.37
CA ALA A 98 8.27 9.96 -0.12
C ALA A 98 8.28 11.49 -0.36
N ASP A 99 9.05 11.95 -1.35
CA ASP A 99 9.24 13.37 -1.63
C ASP A 99 8.14 13.97 -2.51
N PHE A 100 7.48 13.15 -3.34
CA PHE A 100 6.48 13.56 -4.32
C PHE A 100 5.19 12.71 -4.18
N PRO A 101 4.41 12.93 -3.09
CA PRO A 101 3.19 12.17 -2.86
C PRO A 101 2.15 12.39 -3.98
N ASP A 102 2.14 13.59 -4.58
CA ASP A 102 1.27 13.95 -5.71
C ASP A 102 1.81 13.40 -7.05
N PRO A 103 1.04 12.54 -7.76
CA PRO A 103 1.42 11.96 -9.05
C PRO A 103 1.87 12.97 -10.11
N GLU A 104 1.28 14.16 -10.16
CA GLU A 104 1.62 15.16 -11.18
C GLU A 104 3.05 15.69 -11.01
N ASN A 105 3.54 15.73 -9.76
CA ASN A 105 4.88 16.24 -9.45
C ASN A 105 5.98 15.19 -9.67
N ARG A 106 5.64 13.89 -9.70
CA ARG A 106 6.61 12.79 -9.92
C ARG A 106 7.31 12.89 -11.27
N GLN A 107 6.65 13.47 -12.28
CA GLN A 107 7.26 13.68 -13.61
C GLN A 107 8.47 14.61 -13.60
N LYS A 108 8.53 15.58 -12.68
CA LYS A 108 9.72 16.42 -12.51
C LYS A 108 10.86 15.62 -11.87
N ALA A 109 10.54 14.78 -10.89
CA ALA A 109 11.50 13.91 -10.22
C ALA A 109 12.12 12.90 -11.21
N LEU A 110 11.33 12.31 -12.12
CA LEU A 110 11.84 11.39 -13.14
C LEU A 110 12.87 12.04 -14.08
N ARG A 111 12.69 13.30 -14.47
CA ARG A 111 13.68 14.02 -15.30
C ARG A 111 14.99 14.25 -14.56
N GLN A 112 14.91 14.58 -13.27
CA GLN A 112 16.09 14.74 -12.42
C GLN A 112 16.79 13.39 -12.23
N LEU A 113 16.03 12.33 -11.99
CA LEU A 113 16.54 10.98 -11.86
C LEU A 113 17.30 10.53 -13.12
N ALA A 114 16.81 10.84 -14.32
CA ALA A 114 17.52 10.53 -15.56
C ALA A 114 18.90 11.19 -15.65
N THR A 115 19.05 12.40 -15.10
CA THR A 115 20.36 13.08 -15.03
C THR A 115 21.27 12.38 -14.02
N ILE A 116 20.74 12.02 -12.86
CA ILE A 116 21.48 11.33 -11.79
C ILE A 116 21.91 9.94 -12.24
N ALA A 117 21.02 9.17 -12.87
CA ALA A 117 21.29 7.83 -13.37
C ALA A 117 22.45 7.83 -14.35
N ASN A 118 22.49 8.76 -15.31
CA ASN A 118 23.61 8.90 -16.24
C ASN A 118 24.95 9.21 -15.56
N ASN A 119 24.93 10.03 -14.51
CA ASN A 119 26.14 10.34 -13.74
C ASN A 119 26.61 9.14 -12.93
N ILE A 120 25.68 8.41 -12.29
CA ILE A 120 25.98 7.21 -11.52
C ILE A 120 26.55 6.13 -12.44
N THR A 121 25.87 5.80 -13.54
CA THR A 121 26.32 4.73 -14.44
C THR A 121 27.69 5.04 -15.02
N ARG A 122 28.01 6.31 -15.33
CA ARG A 122 29.35 6.70 -15.77
C ARG A 122 30.47 6.37 -14.77
N LEU A 123 30.19 6.29 -13.47
CA LEU A 123 31.18 5.90 -12.46
C LEU A 123 31.48 4.39 -12.44
N TYR A 124 30.64 3.58 -13.11
CA TYR A 124 30.81 2.12 -13.22
C TYR A 124 31.54 1.68 -14.50
N GLY A 125 31.85 2.62 -15.42
CA GLY A 125 32.59 2.35 -16.66
C GLY A 125 34.06 2.73 -16.53
#